data_AF-K0XCJ6-F1
#
_entry.id   AF-K0XCJ6-F1
#
_cell.length_a   1.000
_cell.length_b   1.000
_cell.length_c   1.000
_cell.angle_alpha   90.00
_cell.angle_beta   90.00
_cell.angle_gamma   90.00
#
_symmetry.space_group_name_H-M   'P 1'
#
loop_
_entity.id
_entity.type
_entity.pdbx_description
1 polymer ?
#
loop_
_entity_poly.entity_id
_entity_poly.type
_entity_poly.pdbx_seq_one_letter_code
_entity_poly.pdbx_strand_id
1 'polypeptide(L)'
;ENKDGMTYFHDNYVGYLKKAELEKYIYELAKPIYGECKVFIEPHGFGLDDNWNKDTDMKMYAEKGNYTTEIMTIDDASNIEKKFKILLDKFEDEKLLSNAILVTYIAENDFKNLREQYIDYIHNSEKFFYRIDAVYDNVEKRFTDIDILKGNEDYAN
;
A
#
# COMPACT_ATOMS: atom_id res chain seq x y z
N GLU A 1 -18.47 11.15 -17.66
CA GLU A 1 -18.39 12.05 -18.84
C GLU A 1 -19.70 12.80 -19.05
N ASN A 2 -19.72 13.86 -19.88
CA ASN A 2 -20.95 14.49 -20.37
C ASN A 2 -21.22 14.02 -21.80
N LYS A 3 -22.29 13.27 -22.01
CA LYS A 3 -22.76 12.89 -23.35
C LYS A 3 -24.19 13.40 -23.49
N ASP A 4 -24.44 14.16 -24.56
CA ASP A 4 -25.76 14.72 -24.87
C ASP A 4 -26.43 15.48 -23.70
N GLY A 5 -25.64 16.25 -22.94
CA GLY A 5 -26.15 17.06 -21.82
C GLY A 5 -26.48 16.27 -20.55
N MET A 6 -26.19 14.97 -20.51
CA MET A 6 -26.36 14.10 -19.35
C MET A 6 -25.01 13.74 -18.74
N THR A 7 -24.85 13.97 -17.44
CA THR A 7 -23.67 13.56 -16.67
C THR A 7 -23.75 12.07 -16.38
N TYR A 8 -22.82 11.30 -16.93
CA TYR A 8 -22.65 9.88 -16.63
C TYR A 8 -21.60 9.73 -15.53
N PHE A 9 -22.05 9.22 -14.38
CA PHE A 9 -21.19 8.77 -13.29
C PHE A 9 -20.79 7.32 -13.60
N HIS A 10 -19.49 7.11 -13.83
CA HIS A 10 -18.94 5.77 -13.96
C HIS A 10 -18.81 5.22 -12.54
N ASP A 11 -19.48 4.12 -12.26
CA ASP A 11 -19.49 3.53 -10.92
C ASP A 11 -18.08 2.97 -10.61
N ASN A 12 -17.49 3.41 -9.50
CA ASN A 12 -16.14 3.04 -9.07
C ASN A 12 -16.04 1.57 -8.63
N TYR A 13 -17.17 0.87 -8.48
CA TYR A 13 -17.28 -0.47 -7.90
C TYR A 13 -16.19 -1.47 -8.33
N VAL A 14 -15.82 -1.49 -9.62
CA VAL A 14 -14.75 -2.36 -10.14
C VAL A 14 -13.39 -2.00 -9.52
N GLY A 15 -13.07 -0.71 -9.39
CA GLY A 15 -11.86 -0.23 -8.72
C GLY A 15 -11.80 -0.62 -7.24
N TYR A 16 -12.93 -0.57 -6.53
CA TYR A 16 -13.00 -1.06 -5.14
C TYR A 16 -12.77 -2.58 -5.03
N LEU A 17 -13.38 -3.37 -5.92
CA LEU A 17 -13.14 -4.82 -5.97
C LEU A 17 -11.66 -5.13 -6.25
N LYS A 18 -11.04 -4.44 -7.21
CA LYS A 18 -9.64 -4.65 -7.56
C LYS A 18 -8.69 -4.19 -6.47
N LYS A 19 -9.03 -3.13 -5.72
CA LYS A 19 -8.31 -2.73 -4.52
C LYS A 19 -8.25 -3.88 -3.51
N ALA A 20 -9.38 -4.46 -3.15
CA ALA A 20 -9.43 -5.55 -2.17
C ALA A 20 -8.69 -6.82 -2.64
N GLU A 21 -8.80 -7.17 -3.93
CA GLU A 21 -8.04 -8.27 -4.54
C GLU A 21 -6.52 -8.03 -4.43
N LEU A 22 -6.07 -6.80 -4.74
CA LEU A 22 -4.66 -6.43 -4.70
C LEU A 22 -4.12 -6.34 -3.27
N GLU A 23 -4.88 -5.77 -2.33
CA GLU A 23 -4.53 -5.76 -0.90
C GLU A 23 -4.32 -7.18 -0.36
N LYS A 24 -5.22 -8.11 -0.72
CA LYS A 24 -5.10 -9.51 -0.35
C LYS A 24 -3.88 -10.16 -0.99
N TYR A 25 -3.59 -9.85 -2.25
CA TYR A 25 -2.41 -10.39 -2.94
C TYR A 25 -1.12 -9.94 -2.26
N ILE A 26 -0.98 -8.64 -2.01
CA ILE A 26 0.18 -8.07 -1.33
C ILE A 26 0.30 -8.62 0.10
N TYR A 27 -0.82 -8.82 0.80
CA TYR A 27 -0.81 -9.46 2.12
C TYR A 27 -0.15 -10.85 2.09
N GLU A 28 -0.46 -11.69 1.10
CA GLU A 28 0.17 -13.01 0.98
C GLU A 28 1.68 -12.94 0.66
N LEU A 29 2.14 -11.85 0.01
CA LEU A 29 3.56 -11.59 -0.21
C LEU A 29 4.28 -11.06 1.05
N ALA A 30 3.59 -10.22 1.82
CA ALA A 30 4.14 -9.54 3.00
C ALA A 30 4.14 -10.43 4.25
N LYS A 31 3.12 -11.27 4.43
CA LYS A 31 2.95 -12.14 5.60
C LYS A 31 4.15 -13.05 5.90
N PRO A 32 4.82 -13.68 4.92
CA PRO A 32 6.03 -14.45 5.19
C PRO A 32 7.22 -13.62 5.69
N ILE A 33 7.21 -12.30 5.49
CA ILE A 33 8.29 -11.38 5.85
C ILE A 33 8.05 -10.77 7.24
N TYR A 34 6.82 -10.32 7.48
CA TYR A 34 6.44 -9.52 8.65
C TYR A 34 5.52 -10.25 9.64
N GLY A 35 5.10 -11.48 9.32
CA GLY A 35 4.13 -12.21 10.15
C GLY A 35 2.75 -11.55 10.12
N GLU A 36 2.27 -11.10 11.27
CA GLU A 36 0.97 -10.45 11.37
C GLU A 36 1.05 -9.00 10.85
N CYS A 37 0.33 -8.73 9.76
CA CYS A 37 0.27 -7.43 9.11
C CYS A 37 -1.10 -7.15 8.49
N LYS A 38 -1.36 -5.88 8.21
CA LYS A 38 -2.52 -5.39 7.45
C LYS A 38 -2.01 -4.57 6.28
N VAL A 39 -2.62 -4.75 5.11
CA VAL A 39 -2.23 -4.06 3.87
C VAL A 39 -3.36 -3.15 3.43
N PHE A 40 -3.02 -1.93 3.05
CA PHE A 40 -3.93 -0.93 2.53
C PHE A 40 -3.34 -0.30 1.27
N ILE A 41 -4.21 0.01 0.32
CA ILE A 41 -3.84 0.68 -0.91
C ILE A 41 -4.46 2.07 -0.91
N GLU A 42 -3.63 3.10 -1.01
CA GLU A 42 -4.10 4.46 -1.19
C GLU A 42 -4.05 4.82 -2.69
N PRO A 43 -5.21 4.98 -3.35
CA PRO A 43 -5.27 5.32 -4.76
C PRO A 43 -5.09 6.85 -4.97
N HIS A 44 -4.08 7.23 -5.75
CA HIS A 44 -3.79 8.62 -6.16
C HIS A 44 -4.42 9.01 -7.50
N GLY A 45 -5.14 8.08 -8.11
CA GLY A 45 -5.82 8.27 -9.38
C GLY A 45 -6.19 6.91 -9.93
N PHE A 46 -7.46 6.53 -9.81
CA PHE A 46 -7.95 5.38 -10.54
C PHE A 46 -7.94 5.74 -12.02
N GLY A 47 -7.23 4.95 -12.83
CA GLY A 47 -7.46 4.94 -14.27
C GLY A 47 -8.91 4.56 -14.50
N LEU A 48 -9.77 5.53 -14.77
CA LEU A 48 -11.12 5.31 -15.29
C LEU A 48 -10.98 4.90 -16.76
N ASP A 49 -10.36 3.74 -17.00
CA ASP A 49 -10.45 3.12 -18.31
C ASP A 49 -11.86 2.55 -18.39
N ASP A 50 -12.70 3.19 -19.20
CA ASP A 50 -14.12 2.84 -19.37
C ASP A 50 -14.33 1.39 -19.85
N ASN A 51 -13.27 0.70 -20.28
CA ASN A 51 -13.32 -0.71 -20.65
C ASN A 51 -13.14 -1.66 -19.46
N TRP A 52 -12.82 -1.16 -18.26
CA TRP A 52 -12.63 -1.99 -17.08
C TRP A 52 -13.96 -2.54 -16.57
N ASN A 53 -13.98 -3.85 -16.36
CA ASN A 53 -15.13 -4.56 -15.82
C ASN A 53 -14.63 -5.61 -14.79
N LYS A 54 -15.55 -6.39 -14.22
CA LYS A 54 -15.22 -7.40 -13.20
C LYS A 54 -14.18 -8.43 -13.67
N ASP A 55 -14.09 -8.67 -14.98
CA ASP A 55 -13.20 -9.65 -15.60
C ASP A 55 -11.83 -9.04 -15.98
N THR A 56 -11.62 -7.74 -15.72
CA THR A 56 -10.32 -7.08 -15.87
C THR A 56 -9.27 -7.74 -14.98
N ASP A 57 -8.10 -8.03 -15.53
CA ASP A 57 -6.99 -8.64 -14.81
C ASP A 57 -6.45 -7.69 -13.73
N MET A 58 -6.29 -8.21 -12.50
CA MET A 58 -5.66 -7.51 -11.39
C MET A 58 -4.24 -7.03 -11.75
N LYS A 59 -3.51 -7.75 -12.62
CA LYS A 59 -2.19 -7.30 -13.09
C LYS A 59 -2.26 -6.01 -13.89
N MET A 60 -3.27 -5.83 -14.75
CA MET A 60 -3.47 -4.54 -15.43
C MET A 60 -3.74 -3.40 -14.45
N TYR A 61 -4.43 -3.70 -13.34
CA TYR A 61 -4.68 -2.73 -12.28
C TYR A 61 -3.41 -2.39 -11.50
N ALA A 62 -2.56 -3.37 -11.18
CA ALA A 62 -1.29 -3.15 -10.47
C ALA A 62 -0.21 -2.48 -11.34
N GLU A 63 -0.18 -2.76 -12.65
CA GLU A 63 0.81 -2.19 -13.58
C GLU A 63 0.46 -0.77 -14.04
N LYS A 64 -0.83 -0.39 -14.03
CA LYS A 64 -1.31 0.93 -14.46
C LYS A 64 -1.82 1.81 -13.31
N GLY A 65 -1.93 1.24 -12.11
CA GLY A 65 -2.50 1.92 -10.96
C GLY A 65 -1.55 2.97 -10.40
N ASN A 66 -2.07 4.18 -10.21
CA ASN A 66 -1.38 5.24 -9.47
C ASN A 66 -1.72 5.08 -7.99
N TYR A 67 -0.97 4.26 -7.24
CA TYR A 67 -1.29 3.97 -5.83
C TYR A 67 -0.07 3.79 -4.93
N THR A 68 -0.24 4.11 -3.66
CA THR A 68 0.70 3.81 -2.57
C THR A 68 0.27 2.56 -1.84
N THR A 69 1.23 1.73 -1.45
CA THR A 69 0.99 0.55 -0.60
C THR A 69 1.43 0.85 0.82
N GLU A 70 0.50 0.73 1.77
CA GLU A 70 0.78 0.82 3.20
C GLU A 70 0.68 -0.57 3.84
N ILE A 71 1.72 -0.97 4.57
CA ILE A 71 1.77 -2.22 5.32
C ILE A 71 1.98 -1.90 6.79
N MET A 72 0.97 -2.18 7.60
CA MET A 72 1.00 -1.96 9.05
C MET A 72 1.31 -3.30 9.72
N THR A 73 2.30 -3.35 10.62
CA THR A 73 2.74 -4.60 11.27
C THR A 73 3.05 -4.42 12.75
N ILE A 74 3.00 -5.52 13.50
CA ILE A 74 3.39 -5.63 14.92
C ILE A 74 4.73 -6.37 15.10
N ASP A 75 5.48 -6.58 14.02
CA ASP A 75 6.82 -7.16 14.04
C ASP A 75 7.81 -6.26 14.83
N ASP A 76 8.93 -6.82 15.28
CA ASP A 76 9.84 -6.15 16.23
C ASP A 76 10.86 -5.18 15.58
N ALA A 77 10.64 -4.79 14.31
CA ALA A 77 11.53 -3.99 13.48
C ALA A 77 12.99 -4.51 13.38
N SER A 78 13.27 -5.73 13.86
CA SER A 78 14.58 -6.33 13.70
C SER A 78 14.85 -6.61 12.22
N ASN A 79 16.05 -6.23 11.77
CA ASN A 79 16.45 -6.35 10.37
C ASN A 79 15.53 -5.60 9.39
N ILE A 80 14.96 -4.47 9.80
CA ILE A 80 14.01 -3.65 9.03
C ILE A 80 14.42 -3.48 7.56
N GLU A 81 15.66 -3.05 7.28
CA GLU A 81 16.16 -2.89 5.90
C GLU A 81 16.19 -4.19 5.10
N LYS A 82 16.62 -5.29 5.73
CA LYS A 82 16.73 -6.59 5.05
C LYS A 82 15.35 -7.13 4.69
N LYS A 83 14.41 -7.07 5.64
CA LYS A 83 13.02 -7.47 5.42
C LYS A 83 12.40 -6.62 4.32
N PHE A 84 12.64 -5.30 4.35
CA PHE A 84 12.12 -4.38 3.35
C PHE A 84 12.69 -4.63 1.96
N LYS A 85 14.00 -4.85 1.80
CA LYS A 85 14.59 -5.21 0.51
C LYS A 85 13.98 -6.49 -0.09
N ILE A 86 13.72 -7.51 0.74
CA ILE A 86 13.03 -8.73 0.29
C ILE A 86 11.61 -8.43 -0.20
N LEU A 87 10.91 -7.49 0.44
CA LEU A 87 9.59 -7.04 -0.02
C LEU A 87 9.69 -6.31 -1.36
N LEU A 88 10.65 -5.38 -1.52
CA LEU A 88 10.87 -4.66 -2.77
C LEU A 88 11.17 -5.62 -3.93
N ASP A 89 12.06 -6.59 -3.72
CA ASP A 89 12.38 -7.63 -4.72
C ASP A 89 11.11 -8.38 -5.16
N LYS A 90 10.22 -8.72 -4.22
CA LYS A 90 8.92 -9.36 -4.54
C LYS A 90 8.00 -8.46 -5.35
N PHE A 91 7.95 -7.17 -5.05
CA PHE A 91 7.13 -6.22 -5.82
C PHE A 91 7.64 -6.09 -7.25
N GLU A 92 8.96 -6.04 -7.44
CA GLU A 92 9.58 -5.99 -8.76
C GLU A 92 9.34 -7.28 -9.56
N ASP A 93 9.54 -8.45 -8.94
CA ASP A 93 9.29 -9.77 -9.55
C ASP A 93 7.83 -9.93 -10.00
N GLU A 94 6.89 -9.47 -9.18
CA GLU A 94 5.44 -9.54 -9.44
C GLU A 94 4.93 -8.37 -10.29
N LYS A 95 5.79 -7.42 -10.65
CA LYS A 95 5.47 -6.19 -11.40
C LYS A 95 4.38 -5.35 -10.74
N LEU A 96 4.44 -5.24 -9.41
CA LEU A 96 3.55 -4.40 -8.61
C LEU A 96 4.12 -2.98 -8.58
N LEU A 97 3.65 -2.13 -9.51
CA LEU A 97 4.21 -0.80 -9.74
C LEU A 97 3.60 0.27 -8.82
N SER A 98 3.60 0.01 -7.52
CA SER A 98 3.15 0.99 -6.53
C SER A 98 4.07 2.21 -6.54
N ASN A 99 3.53 3.42 -6.47
CA ASN A 99 4.32 4.67 -6.44
C ASN A 99 5.26 4.72 -5.24
N ALA A 100 4.80 4.22 -4.11
CA ALA A 100 5.57 4.12 -2.89
C ALA A 100 5.08 2.93 -2.07
N ILE A 101 5.99 2.36 -1.29
CA ILE A 101 5.69 1.31 -0.32
C ILE A 101 6.14 1.80 1.04
N LEU A 102 5.23 1.79 2.00
CA LEU A 102 5.46 2.16 3.39
C LEU A 102 5.22 0.92 4.25
N VAL A 103 6.16 0.61 5.15
CA VAL A 103 5.99 -0.40 6.19
C VAL A 103 6.11 0.26 7.55
N THR A 104 5.03 0.25 8.30
CA THR A 104 4.90 0.97 9.57
C THR A 104 4.70 -0.02 10.72
N TYR A 105 5.59 0.05 11.70
CA TYR A 105 5.63 -0.83 12.87
C TYR A 105 4.89 -0.16 14.02
N ILE A 106 3.76 -0.75 14.44
CA ILE A 106 2.84 -0.17 15.42
C ILE A 106 2.62 -1.09 16.63
N ALA A 107 2.04 -0.54 17.70
CA ALA A 107 1.70 -1.32 18.88
C ALA A 107 0.51 -2.25 18.62
N GLU A 108 0.49 -3.42 19.27
CA GLU A 108 -0.56 -4.44 19.11
C GLU A 108 -1.98 -3.89 19.37
N ASN A 109 -2.12 -2.99 20.34
CA ASN A 109 -3.42 -2.40 20.69
C ASN A 109 -4.00 -1.54 19.56
N ASP A 110 -3.15 -0.75 18.89
CA ASP A 110 -3.57 0.05 17.73
C ASP A 110 -3.79 -0.86 16.51
N PHE A 111 -2.94 -1.87 16.34
CA PHE A 111 -3.08 -2.84 15.25
C PHE A 111 -4.43 -3.56 15.29
N LYS A 112 -4.89 -4.03 16.47
CA LYS A 112 -6.19 -4.70 16.62
C LYS A 112 -7.35 -3.83 16.14
N ASN A 113 -7.32 -2.54 16.46
CA ASN A 113 -8.38 -1.58 16.13
C ASN A 113 -8.17 -0.86 14.79
N LEU A 114 -7.05 -1.13 14.11
CA LEU A 114 -6.65 -0.44 12.90
C LEU A 114 -7.66 -0.61 11.77
N ARG A 115 -8.04 0.54 11.19
CA ARG A 115 -8.85 0.71 9.99
C ARG A 115 -8.15 1.71 9.08
N GLU A 116 -8.41 1.62 7.78
CA GLU A 116 -7.81 2.47 6.75
C GLU A 116 -7.90 3.97 7.09
N GLN A 117 -9.06 4.44 7.56
CA GLN A 117 -9.31 5.82 7.99
C GLN A 117 -8.40 6.34 9.13
N TYR A 118 -7.62 5.48 9.80
CA TYR A 118 -6.71 5.86 10.88
C TYR A 118 -5.25 5.92 10.45
N ILE A 119 -4.91 5.53 9.22
CA ILE A 119 -3.53 5.51 8.73
C ILE A 119 -2.93 6.92 8.76
N ASP A 120 -3.62 7.91 8.20
CA ASP A 120 -3.18 9.31 8.22
C ASP A 120 -2.99 9.83 9.65
N TYR A 121 -3.89 9.45 10.56
CA TYR A 121 -3.76 9.84 11.95
C TYR A 121 -2.51 9.23 12.59
N ILE A 122 -2.22 7.95 12.31
CA ILE A 122 -1.01 7.28 12.80
C ILE A 122 0.24 8.00 12.31
N HIS A 123 0.32 8.31 11.02
CA HIS A 123 1.48 9.00 10.44
C HIS A 123 1.63 10.42 10.97
N ASN A 124 0.56 11.21 10.96
CA ASN A 124 0.61 12.62 11.36
C ASN A 124 0.82 12.82 12.88
N SER A 125 0.48 11.83 13.70
CA SER A 125 0.73 11.85 15.14
C SER A 125 1.96 11.05 15.58
N GLU A 126 2.73 10.54 14.61
CA GLU A 126 3.92 9.71 14.83
C GLU A 126 3.66 8.51 15.77
N LYS A 127 2.45 7.96 15.70
CA LYS A 127 1.97 6.83 16.50
C LYS A 127 2.46 5.49 15.93
N PHE A 128 3.77 5.37 15.83
CA PHE A 128 4.46 4.17 15.36
C PHE A 128 5.87 4.13 15.97
N PHE A 129 6.49 2.95 15.98
CA PHE A 129 7.88 2.79 16.42
C PHE A 129 8.85 3.19 15.31
N TYR A 130 8.65 2.60 14.14
CA TYR A 130 9.45 2.84 12.95
C TYR A 130 8.54 2.83 11.72
N ARG A 131 8.93 3.60 10.72
CA ARG A 131 8.45 3.47 9.34
C ARG A 131 9.66 3.33 8.45
N ILE A 132 9.61 2.40 7.51
CA ILE A 132 10.55 2.35 6.38
C ILE A 132 9.76 2.51 5.10
N ASP A 133 10.26 3.34 4.19
CA ASP A 133 9.58 3.61 2.93
C ASP A 133 10.53 3.69 1.74
N ALA A 134 9.97 3.49 0.54
CA ALA A 134 10.68 3.62 -0.74
C ALA A 134 9.71 4.12 -1.81
N VAL A 135 10.24 4.84 -2.80
CA VAL A 135 9.50 5.38 -3.94
C VAL A 135 9.87 4.62 -5.20
N TYR A 136 8.91 4.36 -6.08
CA TYR A 136 9.18 3.72 -7.36
C TYR A 136 9.65 4.73 -8.40
N ASP A 137 10.86 4.53 -8.92
CA ASP A 137 11.41 5.32 -10.01
C ASP A 137 10.97 4.74 -11.36
N ASN A 138 10.16 5.51 -12.09
CA ASN A 138 9.64 5.12 -13.40
C ASN A 138 10.68 5.11 -14.52
N VAL A 139 11.81 5.78 -14.35
CA VAL A 139 12.95 5.80 -15.29
C VAL A 139 13.83 4.57 -15.05
N GLU A 140 14.21 4.33 -13.79
CA GLU A 140 15.08 3.22 -13.38
C GLU A 140 14.33 1.87 -13.30
N LYS A 141 12.99 1.91 -13.28
CA LYS A 141 12.10 0.74 -13.18
C LYS A 141 12.34 -0.11 -11.93
N ARG A 142 12.57 0.55 -10.79
CA ARG A 142 12.83 -0.09 -9.49
C ARG A 142 12.49 0.85 -8.34
N PHE A 143 12.41 0.30 -7.13
CA PHE A 143 12.26 1.10 -5.92
C PHE A 143 13.58 1.76 -5.51
N THR A 144 13.53 3.06 -5.23
CA THR A 144 14.64 3.92 -4.81
C THR A 144 14.28 4.67 -3.52
N ASP A 145 15.23 5.49 -3.04
CA ASP A 145 15.02 6.43 -1.93
C ASP A 145 14.50 5.77 -0.65
N ILE A 146 15.18 4.70 -0.23
CA ILE A 146 14.83 4.01 1.01
C ILE A 146 15.13 4.93 2.20
N ASP A 147 14.10 5.31 2.95
CA ASP A 147 14.21 6.10 4.18
C ASP A 147 13.64 5.37 5.39
N ILE A 148 14.22 5.62 6.57
CA ILE A 148 13.76 5.08 7.85
C ILE A 148 13.46 6.22 8.80
N LEU A 149 12.19 6.34 9.17
CA LEU A 149 11.71 7.28 10.15
C LEU A 149 11.47 6.56 11.49
N LYS A 150 12.05 7.10 12.56
CA LYS A 150 11.69 6.72 13.93
C LYS A 150 10.51 7.56 14.39
N GLY A 151 9.47 6.92 14.90
CA GLY A 151 8.30 7.63 15.45
C GLY A 151 8.50 8.06 16.90
N ASN A 152 7.39 8.30 17.60
CA ASN A 152 7.42 8.83 18.97
C ASN A 152 7.98 7.80 19.97
N GLU A 153 9.00 8.20 20.74
CA GLU A 153 9.66 7.33 21.74
C GLU A 153 8.72 6.88 22.87
N ASP A 154 7.69 7.68 23.17
CA ASP A 154 6.67 7.39 24.19
C ASP A 154 5.42 6.71 23.62
N TYR A 155 5.41 6.34 22.33
CA TYR A 155 4.22 5.83 21.65
C TYR A 155 3.56 4.61 22.33
N ALA A 156 4.35 3.72 22.93
CA ALA A 156 3.85 2.51 23.58
C ALA A 156 3.83 2.58 25.12
N ASN A 157 4.06 3.76 25.69
CA ASN A 157 4.02 4.00 27.14
C ASN A 157 2.64 4.46 27.63
#